data_AF-A0A7Y5WHN1-F1
#
_entry.id   AF-A0A7Y5WHN1-F1
#
_cell.length_a   1.000
_cell.length_b   1.000
_cell.length_c   1.000
_cell.angle_alpha   90.00
_cell.angle_beta   90.00
_cell.angle_gamma   90.00
#
_symmetry.space_group_name_H-M   'P 1'
#
loop_
_entity.id
_entity.type
_entity.pdbx_description
1 polymer ?
#
loop_
_entity_poly.entity_id
_entity_poly.type
_entity_poly.pdbx_seq_one_letter_code
_entity_poly.pdbx_strand_id
1 'polypeptide(L)' 'MTEHSLEPPVVRLANDIARQFAYLPDDQAAAAIGKHLHSFWDPRMLRDLDAELERDETQLDPLVVLAVRKPVP' A
#
# COMPACT_ATOMS: atom_id res chain seq x y z
N MET A 1 27.94 -4.45 -6.10
CA MET A 1 26.67 -4.03 -6.72
C MET A 1 25.59 -4.52 -5.80
N THR A 2 25.07 -3.66 -4.93
CA THR A 2 23.95 -4.00 -4.05
C THR A 2 22.75 -4.33 -4.93
N GLU A 3 22.27 -5.57 -4.85
CA GLU A 3 20.98 -5.98 -5.40
C GLU A 3 19.92 -5.02 -4.87
N HIS A 4 19.54 -4.03 -5.67
CA HIS A 4 18.33 -3.28 -5.42
C HIS A 4 17.21 -4.32 -5.49
N SER A 5 16.51 -4.52 -4.37
CA SER A 5 15.38 -5.43 -4.28
C SER A 5 14.50 -5.28 -5.52
N LEU A 6 14.21 -6.39 -6.20
CA LEU A 6 13.42 -6.43 -7.44
C LEU A 6 11.97 -5.94 -7.26
N GLU A 7 11.59 -5.58 -6.05
CA GLU A 7 10.29 -5.06 -5.67
C GLU A 7 10.14 -3.58 -6.08
N PRO A 8 9.04 -3.22 -6.77
CA PRO A 8 8.75 -1.83 -7.10
C PRO A 8 8.73 -0.94 -5.86
N PRO A 9 9.28 0.30 -5.90
CA PRO A 9 9.35 1.16 -4.72
C PRO A 9 8.01 1.45 -4.04
N VAL A 10 6.92 1.58 -4.81
CA VAL A 10 5.57 1.81 -4.27
C VAL A 10 5.05 0.60 -3.49
N VAL A 11 5.36 -0.62 -3.93
CA VAL A 11 4.98 -1.86 -3.21
C VAL A 11 5.71 -1.90 -1.88
N ARG A 12 7.04 -1.73 -1.91
CA ARG A 12 7.87 -1.71 -0.70
C ARG A 12 7.38 -0.67 0.31
N LEU A 13 7.18 0.57 -0.14
CA LEU A 13 6.74 1.67 0.74
C LEU A 13 5.32 1.45 1.30
N ALA A 14 4.39 0.93 0.50
CA ALA A 14 3.05 0.63 0.98
C ALA A 14 3.09 -0.47 2.06
N ASN A 15 3.89 -1.51 1.85
CA ASN A 15 4.11 -2.58 2.83
C ASN A 15 4.79 -2.06 4.11
N ASP A 16 5.74 -1.12 3.99
CA ASP A 16 6.36 -0.44 5.15
C ASP A 16 5.30 0.29 5.98
N ILE A 17 4.38 1.01 5.33
CA ILE A 17 3.27 1.74 5.98
C ILE A 17 2.32 0.75 6.67
N ALA A 18 1.95 -0.36 6.03
CA ALA A 18 1.06 -1.36 6.62
C ALA A 18 1.59 -1.89 7.96
N ARG A 19 2.90 -2.17 8.03
CA ARG A 19 3.55 -2.60 9.28
C ARG A 19 3.46 -1.57 10.40
N GLN A 20 3.42 -0.27 10.08
CA GLN A 20 3.24 0.77 11.10
C GLN A 20 1.83 0.76 11.71
N PHE A 21 0.82 0.27 10.99
CA PHE A 21 -0.58 0.24 11.43
C PHE A 21 -1.05 -1.16 11.89
N ALA A 22 -0.19 -2.18 11.85
CA ALA A 22 -0.53 -3.58 12.16
C ALA A 22 -0.99 -3.83 13.62
N TYR A 23 -0.88 -2.84 14.51
CA TYR A 23 -1.42 -2.92 15.88
C TYR A 23 -2.92 -2.60 15.94
N LEU A 24 -3.50 -2.07 14.87
CA LEU A 24 -4.93 -1.76 14.78
C LEU A 24 -5.71 -2.98 14.25
N PRO A 25 -7.02 -3.08 14.54
CA PRO A 25 -7.89 -4.02 13.85
C PRO A 25 -7.89 -3.76 12.33
N ASP A 26 -7.93 -4.82 11.53
CA ASP A 26 -7.75 -4.78 10.06
C ASP A 26 -8.56 -3.70 9.36
N ASP A 27 -9.83 -3.53 9.74
CA ASP A 27 -10.71 -2.51 9.15
C ASP A 27 -10.23 -1.07 9.44
N GLN A 28 -9.74 -0.84 10.65
CA GLN A 28 -9.19 0.46 11.06
C GLN A 28 -7.81 0.69 10.46
N ALA A 29 -6.98 -0.35 10.40
CA ALA A 29 -5.67 -0.31 9.77
C ALA A 29 -5.80 0.05 8.29
N ALA A 30 -6.65 -0.65 7.53
CA ALA A 30 -6.88 -0.38 6.11
C ALA A 30 -7.40 1.05 5.87
N ALA A 31 -8.32 1.54 6.69
CA ALA A 31 -8.80 2.92 6.59
C ALA A 31 -7.68 3.95 6.88
N ALA A 32 -6.85 3.70 7.90
CA ALA A 32 -5.72 4.56 8.24
C ALA A 32 -4.64 4.57 7.14
N ILE A 33 -4.33 3.40 6.57
CA ILE A 33 -3.40 3.24 5.44
C ILE A 33 -3.93 4.00 4.23
N GLY A 34 -5.18 3.76 3.81
CA GLY A 34 -5.80 4.44 2.68
C GLY A 34 -5.76 5.97 2.83
N LYS A 35 -6.08 6.47 4.03
CA LYS A 35 -5.96 7.91 4.35
C LYS A 35 -4.51 8.40 4.25
N HIS A 36 -3.54 7.66 4.78
CA HIS A 36 -2.12 8.04 4.73
C HIS A 36 -1.63 8.14 3.29
N LEU A 37 -1.91 7.13 2.46
CA LEU A 37 -1.54 7.12 1.05
C LEU A 37 -2.09 8.36 0.34
N HIS A 38 -3.39 8.63 0.46
CA HIS A 38 -4.02 9.81 -0.18
C HIS A 38 -3.52 11.16 0.36
N SER A 39 -3.06 11.22 1.61
CA SER A 39 -2.61 12.47 2.23
C SER A 39 -1.17 12.82 1.84
N PHE A 40 -0.32 11.83 1.62
CA PHE A 40 1.13 12.03 1.53
C PHE A 40 1.75 11.61 0.20
N TRP A 41 1.08 10.77 -0.59
CA TRP A 41 1.62 10.31 -1.87
C TRP A 41 1.17 11.21 -3.01
N ASP A 42 2.04 11.36 -4.01
CA ASP A 42 1.66 12.01 -5.26
C ASP A 42 0.60 11.14 -5.99
N PRO A 43 -0.37 11.74 -6.70
CA PRO A 43 -1.36 11.00 -7.47
C PRO A 43 -0.77 9.99 -8.47
N ARG A 44 0.47 10.19 -8.95
CA ARG A 44 1.20 9.21 -9.77
C ARG A 44 1.54 7.97 -8.97
N MET A 45 2.05 8.12 -7.75
CA MET A 45 2.39 6.97 -6.90
C MET A 45 1.17 6.13 -6.54
N LEU A 46 0.00 6.76 -6.35
CA LEU A 46 -1.26 6.04 -6.12
C LEU A 46 -1.66 5.20 -7.33
N ARG A 47 -1.52 5.75 -8.55
CA ARG A 47 -1.78 5.01 -9.79
C ARG A 47 -0.78 3.90 -10.02
N ASP A 48 0.49 4.13 -9.71
CA ASP A 48 1.52 3.09 -9.81
C ASP A 48 1.21 1.95 -8.83
N LEU A 49 0.81 2.25 -7.60
CA LEU A 49 0.41 1.23 -6.62
C LEU A 49 -0.81 0.41 -7.09
N ASP A 50 -1.80 1.07 -7.68
CA ASP A 50 -2.98 0.42 -8.24
C ASP A 50 -2.59 -0.51 -9.41
N ALA A 51 -1.71 -0.07 -10.30
CA ALA A 51 -1.18 -0.91 -11.37
C ALA A 51 -0.38 -2.13 -10.85
N GLU A 52 0.38 -1.97 -9.77
CA GLU A 52 1.09 -3.08 -9.13
C GLU A 52 0.12 -4.07 -8.47
N LEU A 53 -0.97 -3.58 -7.87
CA LEU A 53 -2.04 -4.41 -7.32
C LEU A 53 -2.72 -5.25 -8.41
N GLU A 54 -3.00 -4.65 -9.58
CA GLU A 54 -3.56 -5.37 -10.73
C GLU A 54 -2.58 -6.39 -11.33
N ARG A 55 -1.28 -6.07 -11.31
CA ARG A 55 -0.24 -6.94 -11.85
C ARG A 55 -0.04 -8.19 -11.00
N ASP A 56 0.11 -8.03 -9.69
CA ASP A 56 0.30 -9.12 -8.74
C ASP A 56 -0.01 -8.67 -7.31
N GLU A 57 -1.23 -8.94 -6.85
CA GLU A 57 -1.67 -8.59 -5.50
C GLU A 57 -0.86 -9.27 -4.39
N THR A 58 -0.18 -10.40 -4.67
CA THR A 58 0.51 -11.19 -3.66
C THR A 58 1.79 -10.52 -3.14
N GLN A 59 2.24 -9.46 -3.83
CA GLN A 59 3.39 -8.66 -3.45
C GLN A 59 3.04 -7.59 -2.40
N LEU A 60 1.75 -7.33 -2.21
CA LEU A 60 1.25 -6.33 -1.27
C LEU A 60 0.76 -6.99 0.01
N ASP A 61 0.97 -6.28 1.12
CA ASP A 61 0.38 -6.65 2.39
C ASP A 61 -1.16 -6.66 2.28
N PRO A 62 -1.86 -7.68 2.84
CA PRO A 62 -3.32 -7.75 2.78
C PRO A 62 -4.05 -6.49 3.25
N LEU A 63 -3.47 -5.74 4.19
CA LEU A 63 -4.03 -4.47 4.66
C LEU A 63 -3.92 -3.36 3.61
N VAL A 64 -2.88 -3.38 2.78
CA VAL A 64 -2.76 -2.45 1.63
C VAL A 64 -3.78 -2.81 0.56
N VAL A 65 -3.92 -4.10 0.23
CA VAL A 65 -4.94 -4.57 -0.72
C VAL A 65 -6.33 -4.13 -0.26
N LEU A 66 -6.64 -4.32 1.03
CA LEU A 66 -7.90 -3.89 1.62
C LEU A 66 -8.06 -2.37 1.58
N ALA A 67 -7.00 -1.61 1.83
CA ALA A 67 -7.03 -0.14 1.81
C ALA A 67 -7.30 0.41 0.40
N VAL A 68 -6.65 -0.14 -0.63
CA VAL A 68 -6.81 0.31 -2.03
C VAL A 68 -8.19 -0.08 -2.58
N ARG A 69 -8.69 -1.28 -2.24
CA ARG A 69 -9.99 -1.77 -2.71
C ARG A 69 -11.19 -1.17 -1.98
N LYS A 70 -11.00 -0.60 -0.78
CA LYS A 70 -12.09 0.07 -0.06
C LYS A 70 -12.38 1.42 -0.73
N PRO A 71 -13.62 1.69 -1.15
CA PRO A 71 -14.02 3.04 -1.49
C PRO A 71 -13.85 3.91 -0.23
N VAL A 72 -12.98 4.91 -0.30
CA VAL A 72 -12.94 5.94 0.74
C VAL A 72 -14.28 6.70 0.63
N PRO A 73 -15.09 6.75 1.71
CA PRO A 73 -16.36 7.49 1.68
C PRO A 73 -16.17 8.99 1.50
#